data_AF-A0A2J6H295-F1
#
_entry.id   AF-A0A2J6H295-F1
#
_cell.length_a   1.000
_cell.length_b   1.000
_cell.length_c   1.000
_cell.angle_alpha   90.00
_cell.angle_beta   90.00
_cell.angle_gamma   90.00
#
_symmetry.space_group_name_H-M   'P 1'
#
loop_
_entity.id
_entity.type
_entity.pdbx_description
1 polymer ?
#
loop_
_entity_poly.entity_id
_entity_poly.type
_entity_poly.pdbx_seq_one_letter_code
_entity_poly.pdbx_strand_id
1 'polypeptide(L)'
;MLWKTHLAFAFLLLIIGKIILELNMNLVIIFLVLIGSLFPDMDKKNSKLGRKAKIIGFIFDHRGFFHTVWALIIFSIIIHEIVGELEGYIFAIAYGSHLILDAITKKGIEPFYPLKIKVKGNIKSGGFFEKVLFYMVCLSICIFILIEYIH
;
A
#
# COMPACT_ATOMS: atom_id res chain seq x y z
N MET A 1 0.42 7.70 4.40
CA MET A 1 -0.57 7.87 5.44
C MET A 1 -0.07 7.06 6.63
N LEU A 2 -0.88 6.84 7.65
CA LEU A 2 -0.57 5.86 8.69
C LEU A 2 -0.75 4.45 8.12
N TRP A 3 0.07 3.51 8.58
CA TRP A 3 0.03 2.10 8.17
C TRP A 3 -1.38 1.48 8.27
N LYS A 4 -2.15 1.82 9.33
CA LYS A 4 -3.53 1.36 9.50
C LYS A 4 -4.48 1.83 8.40
N THR A 5 -4.24 3.02 7.83
CA THR A 5 -5.05 3.57 6.75
C THR A 5 -4.79 2.83 5.45
N HIS A 6 -3.52 2.49 5.18
CA HIS A 6 -3.13 1.64 4.05
C HIS A 6 -3.76 0.25 4.16
N LEU A 7 -3.68 -0.36 5.34
CA LEU A 7 -4.27 -1.67 5.61
C LEU A 7 -5.80 -1.66 5.38
N ALA A 8 -6.50 -0.72 6.00
CA ALA A 8 -7.96 -0.61 5.87
C ALA A 8 -8.39 -0.42 4.41
N PHE A 9 -7.70 0.45 3.67
CA PHE A 9 -8.01 0.71 2.27
C PHE A 9 -7.72 -0.49 1.37
N ALA A 10 -6.62 -1.22 1.61
CA ALA A 10 -6.31 -2.43 0.86
C ALA A 10 -7.36 -3.54 1.10
N PHE A 11 -7.85 -3.70 2.33
CA PHE A 11 -8.97 -4.60 2.61
C PHE A 11 -10.27 -4.17 1.94
N LEU A 12 -10.55 -2.87 1.86
CA LEU A 12 -11.70 -2.37 1.09
C LEU A 12 -11.60 -2.76 -0.38
N LEU A 13 -10.42 -2.59 -1.00
CA LEU A 13 -10.20 -3.00 -2.38
C LEU A 13 -10.36 -4.51 -2.58
N LEU A 14 -9.93 -5.31 -1.59
CA LEU A 14 -10.13 -6.76 -1.61
C LEU A 14 -11.62 -7.13 -1.61
N ILE A 15 -12.43 -6.48 -0.76
CA ILE A 15 -13.89 -6.68 -0.72
C ILE A 15 -14.53 -6.27 -2.04
N ILE A 16 -14.14 -5.11 -2.59
CA ILE A 16 -14.61 -4.65 -3.90
C ILE A 16 -14.24 -5.67 -4.99
N GLY A 17 -13.03 -6.21 -4.96
CA GLY A 17 -12.58 -7.28 -5.85
C GLY A 17 -13.43 -8.55 -5.70
N LYS A 18 -13.72 -9.00 -4.46
CA LYS A 18 -14.64 -10.11 -4.20
C LYS A 18 -15.99 -9.90 -4.88
N ILE A 19 -16.56 -8.70 -4.77
CA ILE A 19 -17.89 -8.39 -5.32
C ILE A 19 -17.87 -8.32 -6.85
N ILE A 20 -16.89 -7.61 -7.43
CA ILE A 20 -16.87 -7.30 -8.87
C ILE A 20 -16.31 -8.45 -9.70
N LEU A 21 -15.29 -9.14 -9.19
CA LEU A 21 -14.54 -10.18 -9.91
C LEU A 21 -14.83 -11.59 -9.36
N GLU A 22 -15.79 -11.72 -8.44
CA GLU A 22 -16.14 -13.00 -7.79
C GLU A 22 -14.91 -13.72 -7.20
N LEU A 23 -13.96 -12.96 -6.64
CA LEU A 23 -12.71 -13.53 -6.12
C LEU A 23 -12.98 -14.56 -5.02
N ASN A 24 -12.43 -15.76 -5.20
CA ASN A 24 -12.45 -16.79 -4.17
C ASN A 24 -11.47 -16.43 -3.05
N MET A 25 -12.00 -15.95 -1.94
CA MET A 25 -11.23 -15.50 -0.79
C MET A 25 -10.53 -16.69 -0.10
N ASN A 26 -9.22 -16.77 -0.25
CA ASN A 26 -8.38 -17.74 0.45
C ASN A 26 -7.32 -17.02 1.31
N LEU A 27 -6.63 -17.80 2.16
CA LEU A 27 -5.60 -17.26 3.07
C LEU A 27 -4.42 -16.63 2.32
N VAL A 28 -4.07 -17.14 1.14
CA VAL A 28 -2.98 -16.61 0.31
C VAL A 28 -3.30 -15.18 -0.15
N ILE A 29 -4.51 -14.95 -0.66
CA ILE A 29 -4.97 -13.64 -1.11
C ILE A 29 -4.97 -12.64 0.06
N ILE A 30 -5.51 -13.02 1.21
CA ILE A 30 -5.52 -12.16 2.40
C ILE A 30 -4.09 -11.81 2.80
N PHE A 31 -3.19 -12.79 2.82
CA PHE A 31 -1.79 -12.60 3.16
C PHE A 31 -1.07 -11.65 2.16
N LEU A 32 -1.34 -11.79 0.87
CA LEU A 32 -0.77 -10.93 -0.17
C LEU A 32 -1.27 -9.49 -0.07
N VAL A 33 -2.54 -9.28 0.29
CA VAL A 33 -3.08 -7.93 0.53
C VAL A 33 -2.43 -7.30 1.77
N LEU A 34 -2.28 -8.07 2.85
CA LEU A 34 -1.59 -7.62 4.06
C LEU A 34 -0.14 -7.22 3.76
N ILE A 35 0.63 -8.09 3.11
CA ILE A 35 2.03 -7.80 2.79
C ILE A 35 2.09 -6.67 1.77
N GLY A 36 1.40 -6.75 0.64
CA GLY A 36 1.46 -5.74 -0.42
C GLY A 36 1.14 -4.33 0.08
N SER A 37 0.17 -4.19 0.98
CA SER A 37 -0.20 -2.89 1.56
C SER A 37 0.81 -2.34 2.58
N LEU A 38 1.67 -3.18 3.16
CA LEU A 38 2.66 -2.77 4.17
C LEU A 38 4.11 -2.81 3.65
N PHE A 39 4.33 -3.49 2.53
CA PHE A 39 5.64 -3.69 1.91
C PHE A 39 6.37 -2.37 1.63
N PRO A 40 5.70 -1.31 1.11
CA PRO A 40 6.38 -0.05 0.88
C PRO A 40 6.94 0.60 2.17
N ASP A 41 6.26 0.38 3.29
CA ASP A 41 6.60 0.93 4.61
C ASP A 41 7.79 0.20 5.28
N MET A 42 8.34 -0.85 4.67
CA MET A 42 9.54 -1.55 5.14
C MET A 42 10.80 -0.66 5.11
N ASP A 43 10.74 0.49 4.43
CA ASP A 43 11.80 1.51 4.33
C ASP A 43 12.16 2.25 5.64
N LYS A 44 11.76 1.75 6.82
CA LYS A 44 12.00 2.44 8.09
C LYS A 44 13.45 2.31 8.58
N LYS A 45 14.10 3.48 8.66
CA LYS A 45 15.40 3.95 9.21
C LYS A 45 16.07 3.26 10.43
N ASN A 46 15.72 2.05 10.87
CA ASN A 46 16.31 1.43 12.08
C ASN A 46 17.07 0.12 11.87
N SER A 47 17.55 -0.19 10.66
CA SER A 47 18.63 -1.17 10.53
C SER A 47 19.97 -0.49 10.86
N LYS A 48 20.76 -1.11 11.74
CA LYS A 48 22.14 -0.67 12.10
C LYS A 48 23.06 -0.50 10.88
N LEU A 49 22.63 -0.98 9.71
CA LEU A 49 23.34 -0.93 8.43
C LEU A 49 23.24 0.44 7.74
N GLY A 50 22.13 1.17 7.88
CA GLY A 50 21.95 2.49 7.23
C GLY A 50 22.83 3.61 7.78
N ARG A 51 23.40 3.43 8.98
CA ARG A 51 24.17 4.47 9.68
C ARG A 51 25.62 4.59 9.18
N LYS A 52 26.15 3.58 8.47
CA LYS A 52 27.54 3.57 7.95
C LYS A 52 27.70 4.17 6.56
N ALA A 53 26.61 4.36 5.80
CA ALA A 53 26.69 4.85 4.43
C ALA A 53 26.20 6.31 4.33
N LYS A 54 26.96 7.25 4.93
CA LYS A 54 26.63 8.69 4.92
C LYS A 54 26.61 9.34 3.53
N ILE A 55 27.18 8.69 2.51
CA ILE A 55 27.12 9.16 1.11
C ILE A 55 25.75 8.87 0.48
N ILE A 56 24.98 7.91 1.03
CA ILE A 56 23.64 7.53 0.53
C ILE A 56 22.53 8.28 1.29
N GLY A 57 22.87 9.05 2.33
CA GLY A 57 21.92 9.81 3.14
C GLY A 57 21.11 10.86 2.37
N PHE A 58 21.60 11.35 1.23
CA PHE A 58 20.88 12.28 0.37
C PHE A 58 19.78 11.60 -0.48
N ILE A 59 19.80 10.27 -0.56
CA ILE A 59 18.79 9.44 -1.26
C ILE A 59 17.73 8.93 -0.28
N PHE A 60 18.07 8.81 1.01
CA PHE A 60 17.24 8.13 2.02
C PHE A 60 16.50 9.05 3.01
N ASP A 61 16.48 10.36 2.77
CA ASP A 61 15.58 11.28 3.49
C ASP A 61 14.17 11.32 2.88
N HIS A 62 14.04 10.78 1.67
CA HIS A 62 12.78 10.58 0.97
C HIS A 62 12.38 9.10 1.07
N ARG A 63 11.07 8.82 1.00
CA ARG A 63 10.57 7.45 0.94
C ARG A 63 11.29 6.76 -0.23
N GLY A 64 12.04 5.70 0.06
CA GLY A 64 13.12 5.18 -0.79
C GLY A 64 12.62 4.39 -1.99
N PHE A 65 13.45 3.45 -2.47
CA PHE A 65 13.14 2.59 -3.62
C PHE A 65 11.75 1.96 -3.55
N PHE A 66 11.29 1.57 -2.36
CA PHE A 66 9.99 0.91 -2.19
C PHE A 66 8.79 1.85 -2.43
N HIS A 67 8.99 3.17 -2.53
CA HIS A 67 7.91 4.09 -2.91
C HIS A 67 7.97 4.53 -4.38
N THR A 68 8.54 3.67 -5.23
CA THR A 68 8.59 3.84 -6.68
C THR A 68 7.64 2.90 -7.41
N VAL A 69 7.22 3.29 -8.62
CA VAL A 69 6.47 2.42 -9.54
C VAL A 69 7.33 1.24 -9.98
N TRP A 70 8.65 1.42 -10.07
CA TRP A 70 9.59 0.34 -10.39
C TRP A 70 9.55 -0.78 -9.35
N ALA A 71 9.58 -0.44 -8.05
CA ALA A 71 9.45 -1.44 -7.00
C ALA A 71 8.10 -2.16 -7.07
N LEU A 72 6.99 -1.42 -7.25
CA LEU A 72 5.67 -2.02 -7.46
C LEU A 72 5.69 -3.06 -8.59
N ILE A 73 6.21 -2.70 -9.78
CA ILE A 73 6.24 -3.60 -10.93
C ILE A 73 7.11 -4.82 -10.64
N ILE A 74 8.35 -4.61 -10.16
CA ILE A 74 9.30 -5.69 -9.90
C ILE A 74 8.73 -6.70 -8.90
N PHE A 75 8.22 -6.24 -7.75
CA PHE A 75 7.70 -7.15 -6.74
C PHE A 75 6.39 -7.81 -7.16
N SER A 76 5.55 -7.13 -7.94
CA SER A 76 4.33 -7.75 -8.48
C SER A 76 4.63 -8.84 -9.50
N ILE A 77 5.64 -8.64 -10.37
CA ILE A 77 6.11 -9.68 -11.29
C ILE A 77 6.69 -10.86 -10.51
N ILE A 78 7.47 -10.62 -9.46
CA ILE A 78 7.99 -11.72 -8.61
C ILE A 78 6.85 -12.55 -8.01
N ILE A 79 5.79 -11.91 -7.49
CA ILE A 79 4.63 -12.64 -6.98
C ILE A 79 3.88 -13.36 -8.09
N HIS A 80 3.75 -12.73 -9.26
CA HIS A 80 3.14 -13.34 -10.46
C HIS A 80 3.82 -14.66 -10.81
N GLU A 81 5.15 -14.65 -10.93
CA GLU A 81 5.93 -15.82 -11.36
C GLU A 81 6.02 -16.92 -10.29
N ILE A 82 6.01 -16.56 -9.00
CA ILE A 82 6.19 -17.53 -7.90
C ILE A 82 4.86 -18.13 -7.43
N VAL A 83 3.80 -17.32 -7.39
CA VAL A 83 2.52 -17.70 -6.75
C VAL A 83 1.43 -17.90 -7.80
N GLY A 84 1.33 -16.97 -8.75
CA GLY A 84 0.32 -17.03 -9.81
C GLY A 84 -0.09 -15.66 -10.33
N GLU A 85 -0.70 -15.65 -11.52
CA GLU A 85 -1.05 -14.41 -12.21
C GLU A 85 -1.98 -13.51 -11.39
N LEU A 86 -3.06 -14.10 -10.85
CA LEU A 86 -4.04 -13.40 -10.04
C LEU A 86 -3.39 -12.80 -8.78
N GLU A 87 -2.54 -13.57 -8.11
CA GLU A 87 -1.81 -13.17 -6.92
C GLU A 87 -0.87 -12.00 -7.19
N GLY A 88 -0.20 -11.99 -8.35
CA GLY A 88 0.59 -10.87 -8.82
C GLY A 88 -0.24 -9.58 -8.94
N TYR A 89 -1.43 -9.64 -9.54
CA TYR A 89 -2.32 -8.49 -9.64
C TYR A 89 -2.88 -8.04 -8.29
N ILE A 90 -3.25 -8.97 -7.41
CA ILE A 90 -3.75 -8.66 -6.06
C ILE A 90 -2.67 -7.92 -5.26
N PHE A 91 -1.43 -8.42 -5.32
CA PHE A 91 -0.29 -7.76 -4.70
C PHE A 91 -0.06 -6.35 -5.30
N ALA A 92 -0.11 -6.23 -6.63
CA ALA A 92 0.05 -4.95 -7.32
C ALA A 92 -1.01 -3.92 -6.90
N ILE A 93 -2.27 -4.33 -6.76
CA ILE A 93 -3.37 -3.46 -6.31
C ILE A 93 -3.14 -3.03 -4.86
N ALA A 94 -2.79 -3.95 -3.97
CA ALA A 94 -2.52 -3.63 -2.57
C ALA A 94 -1.34 -2.65 -2.43
N TYR A 95 -0.22 -2.91 -3.11
CA TYR A 95 0.96 -2.05 -3.14
C TYR A 95 0.65 -0.70 -3.80
N GLY A 96 -0.01 -0.71 -4.95
CA GLY A 96 -0.40 0.48 -5.70
C GLY A 96 -1.29 1.40 -4.89
N SER A 97 -2.25 0.83 -4.15
CA SER A 97 -3.11 1.59 -3.25
C SER A 97 -2.29 2.34 -2.17
N HIS A 98 -1.22 1.73 -1.66
CA HIS A 98 -0.32 2.39 -0.73
C HIS A 98 0.38 3.59 -1.36
N LEU A 99 0.95 3.41 -2.56
CA LEU A 99 1.61 4.50 -3.29
C LEU A 99 0.66 5.66 -3.59
N ILE A 100 -0.56 5.36 -4.04
CA ILE A 100 -1.58 6.37 -4.34
C ILE A 100 -1.94 7.16 -3.06
N LEU A 101 -2.21 6.46 -1.96
CA LEU A 101 -2.53 7.09 -0.68
C LEU A 101 -1.38 7.96 -0.18
N ASP A 102 -0.13 7.59 -0.44
CA ASP A 102 1.01 8.42 -0.08
C ASP A 102 1.24 9.60 -1.03
N ALA A 103 0.98 9.43 -2.31
CA ALA A 103 1.08 10.48 -3.33
C ALA A 103 0.13 11.65 -3.07
N ILE A 104 -1.04 11.42 -2.47
CA ILE A 104 -2.00 12.48 -2.12
C ILE A 104 -1.70 13.18 -0.78
N THR A 105 -0.67 12.74 -0.05
CA THR A 105 -0.26 13.39 1.22
C THR A 105 0.60 14.62 0.98
N LYS A 106 0.67 15.50 1.98
CA LYS A 106 1.61 16.65 1.99
C LYS A 106 3.07 16.24 1.85
N LYS A 107 3.44 15.06 2.38
CA LYS A 107 4.80 14.51 2.26
C LYS A 107 5.06 14.06 0.82
N GLY A 108 4.07 13.42 0.19
CA GLY A 108 4.15 12.87 -1.16
C GLY A 108 5.09 11.68 -1.27
N ILE A 109 5.31 11.25 -2.52
CA ILE A 109 6.29 10.24 -2.96
C ILE A 109 7.04 10.73 -4.20
N GLU A 110 8.12 10.04 -4.56
CA GLU A 110 8.84 10.23 -5.82
C GLU A 110 8.70 8.95 -6.66
N PRO A 111 7.55 8.76 -7.35
CA PRO A 111 7.20 7.47 -7.93
C PRO A 111 8.18 7.04 -9.04
N PHE A 112 8.88 7.99 -9.64
CA PHE A 112 9.84 7.78 -10.72
C PHE A 112 11.29 8.04 -10.30
N TYR A 113 11.62 7.97 -8.99
CA TYR A 113 13.01 8.03 -8.55
C TYR A 113 13.87 7.04 -9.37
N PRO A 114 15.06 7.44 -9.88
CA PRO A 114 15.85 8.64 -9.54
C PRO A 114 15.56 9.91 -10.36
N LEU A 115 14.50 9.97 -11.17
CA LEU A 115 14.15 11.17 -11.96
C LEU A 115 13.70 12.37 -11.09
N LYS A 116 13.65 12.23 -9.75
CA LYS A 116 13.29 13.25 -8.75
C LYS A 116 11.95 13.95 -9.00
N ILE A 117 11.04 13.32 -9.75
CA ILE A 117 9.68 13.82 -9.96
C ILE A 117 8.88 13.52 -8.70
N LYS A 118 8.48 14.56 -7.98
CA LYS A 118 7.72 14.45 -6.74
C LYS A 118 6.23 14.64 -6.97
N VAL A 119 5.43 13.65 -6.57
CA VAL A 119 3.97 13.71 -6.55
C VAL A 119 3.51 13.88 -5.10
N LYS A 120 2.77 14.95 -4.83
CA LYS A 120 2.23 15.28 -3.50
C LYS A 120 0.84 15.89 -3.62
N GLY A 121 0.02 15.70 -2.60
CA GLY A 121 -1.27 16.36 -2.44
C GLY A 121 -1.35 17.17 -1.15
N ASN A 122 -2.57 17.43 -0.69
CA ASN A 122 -2.82 18.36 0.42
C ASN A 122 -3.21 17.67 1.73
N ILE A 123 -3.31 16.33 1.74
CA ILE A 123 -3.75 15.58 2.93
C ILE A 123 -2.61 15.49 3.95
N LYS A 124 -2.86 15.97 5.18
CA LYS A 124 -1.91 15.81 6.30
C LYS A 124 -2.01 14.39 6.85
N SER A 125 -0.89 13.67 6.88
CA SER A 125 -0.87 12.34 7.48
C SER A 125 -1.21 12.38 8.98
N GLY A 126 -2.07 11.47 9.43
CA GLY A 126 -2.66 11.47 10.78
C GLY A 126 -3.59 12.65 11.09
N GLY A 127 -3.89 13.49 10.10
CA GLY A 127 -4.79 14.63 10.22
C GLY A 127 -6.27 14.23 10.18
N PHE A 128 -7.15 15.23 10.28
CA PHE A 128 -8.61 15.04 10.30
C PHE A 128 -9.13 14.24 9.11
N PHE A 129 -8.79 14.64 7.87
CA PHE A 129 -9.23 13.95 6.66
C PHE A 129 -8.83 12.47 6.60
N GLU A 130 -7.61 12.13 7.03
CA GLU A 130 -7.17 10.74 7.05
C GLU A 130 -7.94 9.92 8.09
N LYS A 131 -8.23 10.50 9.27
CA LYS A 131 -9.05 9.82 10.28
C LYS A 131 -10.47 9.57 9.78
N VAL A 132 -11.09 10.57 9.15
CA VAL A 132 -12.43 10.43 8.54
C VAL A 132 -12.42 9.32 7.49
N LEU A 133 -11.45 9.34 6.57
CA LEU A 133 -11.28 8.28 5.56
C LEU A 133 -11.16 6.90 6.22
N PHE A 134 -10.28 6.76 7.21
CA PHE A 134 -10.08 5.50 7.93
C PHE A 134 -11.38 4.97 8.54
N TYR A 135 -12.12 5.81 9.27
CA TYR A 135 -13.38 5.38 9.90
C TYR A 135 -14.48 5.06 8.88
N MET A 136 -14.58 5.82 7.78
CA MET A 136 -15.52 5.52 6.69
C MET A 136 -15.23 4.18 6.04
N VAL A 137 -13.95 3.87 5.81
CA VAL A 137 -13.52 2.57 5.27
C VAL A 137 -13.85 1.45 6.25
N CYS A 138 -13.52 1.59 7.53
CA CYS A 138 -13.86 0.59 8.54
C CYS A 138 -15.37 0.36 8.65
N LEU A 139 -16.17 1.43 8.62
CA LEU A 139 -17.64 1.32 8.65
C LEU A 139 -18.16 0.55 7.43
N SER A 140 -17.63 0.84 6.24
CA SER A 140 -18.02 0.14 5.00
C SER A 140 -17.71 -1.36 5.07
N ILE A 141 -16.54 -1.72 5.61
CA ILE A 141 -16.15 -3.11 5.85
C ILE A 141 -17.09 -3.79 6.84
N CYS A 142 -17.41 -3.13 7.97
CA CYS A 142 -18.34 -3.68 8.96
C CYS A 142 -19.74 -3.90 8.40
N ILE A 143 -20.27 -2.94 7.61
CA ILE A 143 -21.57 -3.07 6.96
C ILE A 143 -21.56 -4.26 5.99
N PHE A 144 -20.51 -4.40 5.18
CA PHE A 144 -20.39 -5.54 4.26
C PHE A 144 -20.41 -6.88 5.00
N ILE A 145 -19.62 -7.02 6.07
CA ILE A 145 -19.59 -8.25 6.88
C ILE A 145 -20.96 -8.53 7.52
N LEU A 146 -21.66 -7.49 7.99
CA LEU A 146 -22.99 -7.65 8.57
C LEU A 146 -24.00 -8.17 7.54
N ILE A 147 -23.97 -7.63 6.31
CA ILE A 147 -24.86 -8.06 5.22
C ILE A 147 -24.60 -9.53 4.87
N GLU A 148 -23.33 -9.91 4.71
CA GLU A 148 -22.92 -11.31 4.42
C GLU A 148 -23.20 -12.29 5.57
N TYR A 149 -23.35 -11.81 6.80
CA TYR A 149 -23.72 -12.67 7.93
C TYR A 149 -25.24 -12.91 8.01
N ILE A 150 -26.04 -11.96 7.53
CA ILE A 150 -27.50 -12.03 7.58
C ILE A 150 -28.06 -12.85 6.40
N HIS A 151 -27.34 -12.89 5.28
CA HIS A 151 -27.68 -13.65 4.07
C HIS A 151 -26.95 -14.99 4.03
#